data_AF-A0A077P7I1-F1
#
_entry.id   AF-A0A077P7I1-F1
#
_cell.length_a   1.000
_cell.length_b   1.000
_cell.length_c   1.000
_cell.angle_alpha   90.00
_cell.angle_beta   90.00
_cell.angle_gamma   90.00
#
_symmetry.space_group_name_H-M   'P 1'
#
loop_
_entity.id
_entity.type
_entity.pdbx_description
1 polymer ?
#
loop_
_entity_poly.entity_id
_entity_poly.type
_entity_poly.pdbx_seq_one_letter_code
_entity_poly.pdbx_strand_id
1 'polypeptide(L)'
;MRILMATMLGVFISFSAYSKSIDDFFNENTALRDDIFTKEAVYDQAMVYALADMRRVDPSSVASNKQLNEAMSKNGYNYSMLGMRVLKSVCKDNDVMEINRLTEKECRIISSYQEK
;
A
#
# COMPACT_ATOMS: atom_id res chain seq x y z
N MET A 1 30.91 25.87 44.43
CA MET A 1 30.10 25.82 43.19
C MET A 1 29.79 24.35 42.90
N ARG A 2 28.57 23.88 43.24
CA ARG A 2 28.15 22.48 43.04
C ARG A 2 27.27 22.44 41.79
N ILE A 3 27.71 21.73 40.75
CA ILE A 3 26.95 21.57 39.51
C ILE A 3 25.96 20.42 39.74
N LEU A 4 24.67 20.75 39.75
CA LEU A 4 23.56 19.79 39.71
C LEU A 4 23.43 19.28 38.27
N MET A 5 23.91 18.06 38.00
CA MET A 5 23.57 17.33 36.78
C MET A 5 22.20 16.68 36.97
N ALA A 6 21.15 17.34 36.46
CA ALA A 6 19.85 16.74 36.29
C ALA A 6 19.86 15.88 35.02
N THR A 7 20.07 14.57 35.17
CA THR A 7 19.86 13.58 34.11
C THR A 7 18.36 13.47 33.81
N MET A 8 17.89 14.17 32.78
CA MET A 8 16.60 13.88 32.16
C MET A 8 16.70 12.52 31.47
N LEU A 9 16.06 11.50 32.06
CA LEU A 9 15.76 10.24 31.39
C LEU A 9 14.64 10.50 30.38
N GLY A 10 14.99 10.73 29.12
CA GLY A 10 14.04 10.76 28.01
C GLY A 10 13.54 9.36 27.70
N VAL A 11 12.26 9.09 27.94
CA VAL A 11 11.59 7.86 27.51
C VAL A 11 11.41 7.93 25.99
N PHE A 12 12.27 7.24 25.25
CA PHE A 12 12.07 7.03 23.82
C PHE A 12 10.94 6.00 23.63
N ILE A 13 9.72 6.48 23.39
CA ILE A 13 8.63 5.62 22.91
C ILE A 13 8.93 5.30 21.45
N SER A 14 9.68 4.23 21.22
CA SER A 14 9.90 3.67 19.89
C SER A 14 8.58 3.11 19.39
N PHE A 15 7.80 3.91 18.66
CA PHE A 15 6.72 3.38 17.84
C PHE A 15 7.37 2.53 16.75
N SER A 16 7.42 1.21 16.96
CA SER A 16 7.75 0.28 15.90
C SER A 16 6.73 0.50 14.79
N ALA A 17 7.15 1.10 13.67
CA ALA A 17 6.35 1.15 12.46
C ALA A 17 6.08 -0.30 12.06
N TYR A 18 4.89 -0.79 12.43
CA TYR A 18 4.51 -2.18 12.21
C TYR A 18 4.42 -2.38 10.70
N SER A 19 5.32 -3.20 10.14
CA SER A 19 5.30 -3.49 8.71
C SER A 19 4.02 -4.27 8.42
N LYS A 20 3.11 -3.70 7.64
CA LYS A 20 1.84 -4.36 7.28
C LYS A 20 1.93 -4.89 5.86
N SER A 21 1.57 -6.16 5.70
CA SER A 21 1.51 -6.86 4.43
C SER A 21 0.27 -6.44 3.64
N ILE A 22 0.20 -6.88 2.38
CA ILE A 22 -1.01 -6.72 1.57
C ILE A 22 -2.19 -7.53 2.11
N ASP A 23 -1.93 -8.66 2.78
CA ASP A 23 -3.00 -9.46 3.41
C ASP A 23 -3.64 -8.70 4.57
N ASP A 24 -2.85 -7.93 5.33
CA ASP A 24 -3.38 -7.05 6.38
C ASP A 24 -4.31 -5.98 5.79
N PHE A 25 -3.97 -5.45 4.61
CA PHE A 25 -4.84 -4.48 3.91
C PHE A 25 -6.18 -5.11 3.52
N PHE A 26 -6.18 -6.30 2.93
CA PHE A 26 -7.41 -6.97 2.53
C PHE A 26 -8.24 -7.48 3.72
N ASN A 27 -7.60 -7.87 4.82
CA ASN A 27 -8.29 -8.24 6.06
C ASN A 27 -9.03 -7.05 6.69
N GLU A 28 -8.49 -5.85 6.57
CA GLU A 28 -9.14 -4.61 7.04
C GLU A 28 -10.17 -4.05 6.06
N ASN A 29 -10.18 -4.50 4.80
CA ASN A 29 -11.01 -3.98 3.71
C ASN A 29 -11.70 -5.13 2.96
N THR A 30 -12.54 -5.89 3.66
CA THR A 30 -13.11 -7.14 3.13
C THR A 30 -13.92 -6.95 1.85
N ALA A 31 -14.59 -5.81 1.65
CA ALA A 31 -15.30 -5.53 0.40
C ALA A 31 -14.38 -5.53 -0.84
N LEU A 32 -13.14 -5.04 -0.69
CA LEU A 32 -12.13 -5.09 -1.76
C LEU A 32 -11.58 -6.51 -1.97
N ARG A 33 -11.54 -7.32 -0.90
CA ARG A 33 -11.05 -8.70 -0.92
C ARG A 33 -12.04 -9.68 -1.54
N ASP A 34 -13.32 -9.50 -1.22
CA ASP A 34 -14.37 -10.48 -1.50
C ASP A 34 -14.84 -10.41 -2.98
N ASP A 35 -14.50 -9.33 -3.69
CA ASP A 35 -14.64 -9.24 -5.15
C ASP A 35 -13.28 -9.47 -5.83
N ILE A 36 -13.16 -10.56 -6.60
CA ILE A 36 -11.88 -10.98 -7.20
C ILE A 36 -11.27 -9.92 -8.12
N PHE A 37 -12.09 -9.23 -8.93
CA PHE A 37 -11.58 -8.22 -9.87
C PHE A 37 -11.06 -6.99 -9.14
N THR A 38 -11.77 -6.56 -8.09
CA THR A 38 -11.31 -5.48 -7.23
C THR A 38 -10.02 -5.86 -6.48
N LYS A 39 -9.95 -7.09 -5.98
CA LYS A 39 -8.75 -7.62 -5.30
C LYS A 39 -7.52 -7.59 -6.22
N GLU A 40 -7.65 -8.12 -7.43
CA GLU A 40 -6.56 -8.15 -8.41
C GLU A 40 -6.15 -6.72 -8.82
N ALA A 41 -7.11 -5.82 -9.05
CA ALA A 41 -6.79 -4.43 -9.39
C ALA A 41 -5.97 -3.74 -8.28
N VAL A 42 -6.29 -3.98 -7.00
CA VAL A 42 -5.50 -3.47 -5.88
C VAL A 42 -4.12 -4.12 -5.84
N TYR A 43 -4.04 -5.43 -6.06
CA TYR A 43 -2.79 -6.18 -6.05
C TYR A 43 -1.83 -5.70 -7.14
N ASP A 44 -2.33 -5.52 -8.37
CA ASP A 44 -1.56 -5.02 -9.51
C ASP A 44 -0.99 -3.62 -9.23
N GLN A 45 -1.80 -2.71 -8.71
CA GLN A 45 -1.30 -1.36 -8.37
C GLN A 45 -0.28 -1.41 -7.24
N ALA A 46 -0.49 -2.25 -6.22
CA ALA A 46 0.46 -2.42 -5.14
C ALA A 46 1.80 -2.98 -5.64
N MET A 47 1.79 -3.94 -6.57
CA MET A 47 2.99 -4.45 -7.22
C MET A 47 3.72 -3.37 -8.02
N VAL A 48 3.00 -2.51 -8.76
CA VAL A 48 3.60 -1.38 -9.49
C VAL A 48 4.36 -0.47 -8.52
N TYR A 49 3.77 -0.13 -7.38
CA TYR A 49 4.44 0.68 -6.36
C TYR A 49 5.62 -0.02 -5.71
N ALA A 50 5.53 -1.32 -5.42
CA ALA A 50 6.64 -2.10 -4.91
C ALA A 50 7.82 -2.12 -5.88
N LEU A 51 7.56 -2.39 -7.16
CA LEU A 51 8.58 -2.37 -8.21
C LEU A 51 9.21 -0.98 -8.38
N ALA A 52 8.39 0.08 -8.33
CA ALA A 52 8.89 1.45 -8.40
C ALA A 52 9.78 1.79 -7.20
N ASP A 53 9.40 1.37 -5.99
CA ASP A 53 10.20 1.59 -4.78
C ASP A 53 11.55 0.86 -4.86
N MET A 54 11.53 -0.42 -5.26
CA MET A 54 12.74 -1.22 -5.45
C MET A 54 13.70 -0.58 -6.46
N ARG A 55 13.19 -0.05 -7.58
CA ARG A 55 14.01 0.65 -8.59
C ARG A 55 14.60 1.96 -8.09
N ARG A 56 14.00 2.63 -7.09
CA ARG A 56 14.61 3.83 -6.49
C ARG A 56 15.82 3.48 -5.63
N VAL A 57 15.78 2.33 -4.96
CA VAL A 57 16.88 1.83 -4.13
C VAL A 57 18.02 1.28 -4.98
N ASP A 58 17.70 0.50 -6.01
CA ASP A 58 18.66 -0.03 -6.98
C ASP A 58 18.10 0.04 -8.42
N PRO A 59 18.41 1.11 -9.17
CA PRO A 59 17.87 1.31 -10.52
C PRO A 59 18.34 0.30 -11.57
N SER A 60 19.45 -0.39 -11.32
CA SER A 60 20.06 -1.33 -12.27
C SER A 60 19.62 -2.78 -12.06
N SER A 61 18.98 -3.05 -10.93
CA SER A 61 18.47 -4.35 -10.54
C SER A 61 17.19 -4.70 -11.29
N VAL A 62 17.16 -5.91 -11.87
CA VAL A 62 15.91 -6.56 -12.26
C VAL A 62 15.36 -7.26 -11.03
N ALA A 63 14.23 -6.75 -10.51
CA ALA A 63 13.56 -7.31 -9.35
C ALA A 63 13.22 -8.81 -9.56
N SER A 64 13.79 -9.69 -8.73
CA SER A 64 13.36 -11.08 -8.67
C SER A 64 11.99 -11.20 -7.98
N ASN A 65 11.25 -12.26 -8.28
CA ASN A 65 9.97 -12.56 -7.60
C ASN A 65 10.14 -12.65 -6.07
N LYS A 66 11.27 -13.17 -5.59
CA LYS A 66 11.57 -13.24 -4.16
C LYS A 66 11.65 -11.84 -3.53
N GLN A 67 12.40 -10.92 -4.15
CA GLN A 67 12.54 -9.56 -3.67
C GLN A 67 11.22 -8.80 -3.71
N LEU A 68 10.42 -9.00 -4.76
CA LEU A 68 9.08 -8.41 -4.86
C LEU A 68 8.16 -8.93 -3.74
N ASN A 69 8.14 -10.23 -3.50
CA ASN A 69 7.35 -10.82 -2.41
C ASN A 69 7.80 -10.30 -1.04
N GLU A 70 9.10 -10.15 -0.81
CA GLU A 70 9.63 -9.55 0.42
C GLU A 70 9.21 -8.07 0.56
N ALA A 71 9.22 -7.30 -0.51
CA ALA A 71 8.76 -5.91 -0.51
C ALA A 71 7.25 -5.82 -0.21
N MET A 72 6.43 -6.68 -0.83
CA MET A 72 4.99 -6.76 -0.60
C MET A 72 4.64 -7.26 0.81
N SER A 73 5.45 -8.15 1.40
CA SER A 73 5.27 -8.60 2.78
C SER A 73 5.53 -7.48 3.79
N LYS A 74 6.55 -6.64 3.54
CA LYS A 74 6.93 -5.55 4.47
C LYS A 74 6.05 -4.31 4.31
N ASN A 75 5.77 -3.91 3.07
CA ASN A 75 5.17 -2.61 2.77
C ASN A 75 3.88 -2.72 1.94
N GLY A 76 3.37 -3.93 1.71
CA GLY A 76 2.22 -4.18 0.85
C GLY A 76 0.98 -3.37 1.24
N TYR A 77 0.75 -3.15 2.53
CA TYR A 77 -0.36 -2.30 2.98
C TYR A 77 -0.27 -0.87 2.45
N ASN A 78 0.91 -0.26 2.55
CA ASN A 78 1.15 1.10 2.10
C ASN A 78 1.09 1.18 0.56
N TYR A 79 1.60 0.17 -0.13
CA TYR A 79 1.49 0.09 -1.58
C TYR A 79 0.04 -0.07 -2.05
N SER A 80 -0.78 -0.84 -1.32
CA SER A 80 -2.22 -0.93 -1.58
C SER A 80 -2.94 0.39 -1.33
N MET A 81 -2.60 1.14 -0.27
CA MET A 81 -3.16 2.47 -0.05
C MET A 81 -2.84 3.43 -1.21
N LEU A 82 -1.59 3.44 -1.68
CA LEU A 82 -1.19 4.22 -2.86
C LEU A 82 -1.95 3.77 -4.11
N GLY A 83 -2.07 2.46 -4.32
CA GLY A 83 -2.85 1.88 -5.41
C GLY A 83 -4.32 2.30 -5.38
N MET A 84 -4.95 2.35 -4.21
CA MET A 84 -6.33 2.81 -4.07
C MET A 84 -6.53 4.26 -4.49
N ARG A 85 -5.53 5.14 -4.29
CA ARG A 85 -5.60 6.53 -4.76
C ARG A 85 -5.63 6.59 -6.30
N VAL A 86 -4.87 5.72 -6.97
CA VAL A 86 -4.87 5.59 -8.43
C VAL A 86 -6.21 5.02 -8.91
N LEU A 87 -6.67 3.91 -8.34
CA LEU A 87 -7.92 3.26 -8.73
C LEU A 87 -9.14 4.19 -8.54
N LYS A 88 -9.17 4.97 -7.46
CA LYS A 88 -10.19 6.01 -7.28
C LYS A 88 -10.15 7.08 -8.36
N SER A 89 -8.99 7.40 -8.92
CA SER A 89 -8.89 8.32 -10.05
C SER A 89 -9.36 7.68 -11.35
N VAL A 90 -9.03 6.41 -11.58
CA VAL A 90 -9.50 5.62 -12.73
C VAL A 90 -11.03 5.59 -12.76
N CYS A 91 -11.67 5.37 -11.61
CA CYS A 91 -13.12 5.27 -11.49
C CYS A 91 -13.90 6.60 -11.67
N LYS A 92 -13.23 7.72 -11.97
CA LYS A 92 -13.90 9.01 -12.25
C LYS A 92 -14.21 9.22 -13.73
N ASP A 93 -13.62 8.41 -14.61
CA ASP A 93 -13.68 8.59 -16.05
C ASP A 93 -13.98 7.24 -16.72
N ASN A 94 -15.05 7.17 -17.50
CA ASN A 94 -15.53 5.94 -18.11
C ASN A 94 -14.53 5.37 -19.15
N ASP A 95 -13.81 6.23 -19.87
CA ASP A 95 -12.83 5.78 -20.87
C ASP A 95 -11.61 5.18 -20.17
N VAL A 96 -11.21 5.79 -19.05
CA VAL A 96 -10.09 5.28 -18.23
C VAL A 96 -10.48 3.98 -17.52
N MET A 97 -11.74 3.83 -17.09
CA MET A 97 -12.27 2.58 -16.55
C MET A 97 -12.16 1.43 -17.56
N GLU A 98 -12.57 1.65 -18.82
CA GLU A 98 -12.48 0.64 -19.88
C GLU A 98 -11.04 0.19 -20.12
N ILE A 99 -10.10 1.14 -20.20
CA ILE A 99 -8.66 0.84 -20.36
C ILE A 99 -8.12 0.00 -19.21
N ASN A 100 -8.57 0.26 -17.99
CA ASN A 100 -8.17 -0.48 -16.79
C ASN A 100 -9.04 -1.72 -16.53
N ARG A 101 -9.96 -2.05 -17.44
CA ARG A 101 -10.88 -3.20 -17.35
C ARG A 101 -11.70 -3.20 -16.05
N LEU A 102 -12.04 -2.01 -15.55
CA LEU A 102 -12.93 -1.84 -14.40
C LEU A 102 -14.34 -1.52 -14.89
N THR A 103 -15.31 -2.12 -14.22
CA THR A 103 -16.74 -1.90 -14.42
C THR A 103 -17.28 -0.94 -13.36
N GLU A 104 -18.49 -0.43 -13.58
CA GLU A 104 -19.22 0.35 -12.56
C GLU A 104 -19.44 -0.42 -11.25
N LYS A 105 -19.47 -1.77 -11.31
CA LYS A 105 -19.59 -2.60 -10.11
C LYS A 105 -18.30 -2.51 -9.29
N GLU A 106 -17.13 -2.77 -9.87
CA GLU A 106 -15.86 -2.64 -9.15
C GLU A 106 -15.63 -1.19 -8.69
N CYS A 107 -15.95 -0.21 -9.52
CA CYS A 107 -15.76 1.19 -9.17
C CYS A 107 -16.65 1.68 -8.02
N ARG A 108 -17.82 1.07 -7.81
CA ARG A 108 -18.62 1.30 -6.58
C ARG A 108 -17.91 0.79 -5.34
N ILE A 109 -17.29 -0.39 -5.40
CA ILE A 109 -16.52 -0.95 -4.28
C ILE A 109 -15.30 -0.05 -4.01
N ILE A 110 -14.52 0.27 -5.04
CA ILE A 110 -13.31 1.12 -4.95
C ILE A 110 -13.64 2.51 -4.39
N SER A 111 -14.75 3.12 -4.81
CA SER A 111 -15.16 4.44 -4.35
C SER A 111 -15.63 4.45 -2.89
N SER A 112 -16.15 3.32 -2.40
CA SER A 112 -16.61 3.19 -1.01
C SER A 112 -15.47 3.11 0.01
N TYR A 113 -14.28 2.67 -0.42
CA TYR A 113 -13.10 2.61 0.45
C TYR A 113 -12.77 3.99 1.04
N GLN A 114 -12.43 4.02 2.33
CA GLN A 114 -11.92 5.21 3.02
C GLN A 114 -10.55 4.90 3.58
N GLU A 115 -9.58 5.76 3.28
CA GLU A 115 -8.23 5.66 3.83
C GLU A 115 -8.30 5.99 5.32
N LYS A 116 -7.72 5.11 6.17
CA LYS A 116 -7.69 5.26 7.63
C LYS A 116 -6.42 5.94 8.10
#